data_AF-A0A261C3G2-F1
#
_entry.id   AF-A0A261C3G2-F1
#
_cell.length_a   1.000
_cell.length_b   1.000
_cell.length_c   1.000
_cell.angle_alpha   90.00
_cell.angle_beta   90.00
_cell.angle_gamma   90.00
#
_symmetry.space_group_name_H-M   'P 1'
#
loop_
_entity.id
_entity.type
_entity.pdbx_description
1 polymer ?
#
loop_
_entity_poly.entity_id
_entity_poly.type
_entity_poly.pdbx_seq_one_letter_code
_entity_poly.pdbx_strand_id
1 'polypeptide(L)'
;MTLICLIVESKLHNGTLRVIENESDYLNIIAYPTKHVMIFYYAVNIYGRTSIPAGLNAPNFVEKHKDTIDIYFRPWQAGSSGGKEWLWSFFYKDYYVNHVANWAGSHKKYMQEVEETIAKFLVDKPLS
;
A
#
# COMPACT_ATOMS: atom_id res chain seq x y z
N MET A 1 12.26 17.86 -15.85
CA MET A 1 13.01 17.39 -14.66
C MET A 1 12.68 15.92 -14.49
N THR A 2 13.70 15.08 -14.57
CA THR A 2 13.62 13.70 -15.07
C THR A 2 13.17 12.71 -14.00
N LEU A 3 12.02 12.06 -14.22
CA LEU A 3 11.49 10.97 -13.40
C LEU A 3 12.19 9.67 -13.82
N ILE A 4 13.32 9.33 -13.20
CA ILE A 4 13.94 8.01 -13.32
C ILE A 4 14.15 7.46 -11.92
N CYS A 5 13.25 6.57 -11.51
CA CYS A 5 13.55 5.54 -10.53
C CYS A 5 12.80 4.27 -10.92
N LEU A 6 13.44 3.46 -11.77
CA LEU A 6 13.36 2.01 -11.88
C LEU A 6 12.13 1.36 -11.20
N ILE A 7 10.94 1.59 -11.74
CA ILE A 7 10.01 0.48 -11.93
C ILE A 7 10.65 -0.29 -13.07
N VAL A 8 11.54 -1.23 -12.72
CA VAL A 8 11.97 -2.27 -13.64
C VAL A 8 10.71 -2.77 -14.33
N GLU A 9 10.77 -2.82 -15.66
CA GLU A 9 9.77 -3.38 -16.56
C GLU A 9 9.47 -4.86 -16.23
N SER A 10 8.98 -5.10 -15.02
CA SER A 10 8.24 -6.30 -14.69
C SER A 10 6.92 -6.13 -15.42
N LYS A 11 6.89 -6.66 -16.64
CA LYS A 11 5.66 -6.95 -17.34
C LYS A 11 4.81 -7.81 -16.41
N LEU A 12 3.91 -7.15 -15.70
CA LEU A 12 2.72 -7.78 -15.14
C LEU A 12 1.99 -8.40 -16.34
N HIS A 13 1.73 -9.71 -16.26
CA HIS A 13 0.70 -10.31 -17.10
C HIS A 13 -0.61 -9.61 -16.70
N ASN A 14 -1.05 -8.61 -17.49
CA ASN A 14 -2.30 -7.85 -17.40
C ASN A 14 -2.47 -6.61 -16.46
N GLY A 15 -1.45 -5.81 -16.14
CA GLY A 15 -1.74 -4.42 -15.72
C GLY A 15 -0.64 -3.68 -14.98
N THR A 16 -0.55 -2.37 -15.17
CA THR A 16 0.35 -1.47 -14.43
C THR A 16 -0.08 -1.36 -12.97
N LEU A 17 0.87 -1.23 -12.03
CA LEU A 17 0.55 -0.87 -10.63
C LEU A 17 -0.30 0.41 -10.61
N ARG A 18 -1.38 0.42 -9.82
CA ARG A 18 -2.25 1.60 -9.69
C ARG A 18 -1.62 2.62 -8.74
N VAL A 19 -1.03 3.67 -9.28
CA VAL A 19 -0.40 4.74 -8.51
C VAL A 19 -1.38 5.92 -8.37
N ILE A 20 -1.51 6.45 -7.15
CA ILE A 20 -2.30 7.63 -6.84
C ILE A 20 -1.37 8.85 -6.83
N GLU A 21 -1.56 9.76 -7.77
CA GLU A 21 -0.69 10.92 -7.95
C GLU A 21 -1.24 12.22 -7.37
N ASN A 22 -2.57 12.32 -7.17
CA ASN A 22 -3.22 13.54 -6.71
C ASN A 22 -4.25 13.28 -5.59
N GLU A 23 -4.57 14.33 -4.84
CA GLU A 23 -5.47 14.27 -3.69
C GLU A 23 -6.92 13.94 -4.09
N SER A 24 -7.39 14.42 -5.24
CA SER A 24 -8.76 14.18 -5.68
C SER A 24 -9.01 12.69 -5.94
N ASP A 25 -8.09 12.02 -6.62
CA ASP A 25 -8.16 10.57 -6.88
C ASP A 25 -8.10 9.80 -5.57
N TYR A 26 -7.22 10.20 -4.65
CA TYR A 26 -7.17 9.60 -3.31
C TYR A 26 -8.51 9.69 -2.59
N LEU A 27 -9.09 10.89 -2.51
CA LEU A 27 -10.36 11.12 -1.82
C LEU A 27 -11.49 10.32 -2.48
N ASN A 28 -11.53 10.27 -3.82
CA ASN A 28 -12.51 9.49 -4.55
C ASN A 28 -12.38 7.98 -4.28
N ILE A 29 -11.16 7.46 -4.15
CA ILE A 29 -10.90 6.05 -3.84
C ILE A 29 -11.40 5.68 -2.43
N ILE A 30 -11.17 6.54 -1.43
CA ILE A 30 -11.43 6.20 -0.02
C ILE A 30 -12.79 6.64 0.51
N ALA A 31 -13.48 7.57 -0.15
CA ALA A 31 -14.71 8.16 0.39
C ALA A 31 -15.85 7.14 0.50
N TYR A 32 -16.04 6.30 -0.52
CA TYR A 32 -17.12 5.31 -0.58
C TYR A 32 -16.70 4.03 -1.33
N PRO A 33 -15.71 3.28 -0.83
CA PRO A 33 -15.20 2.11 -1.54
C PRO A 33 -16.24 0.98 -1.54
N THR A 34 -16.58 0.48 -2.74
CA THR A 34 -17.51 -0.64 -2.95
C THR A 34 -16.84 -2.01 -2.76
N LYS A 35 -15.51 -2.01 -2.72
CA LYS A 35 -14.63 -3.16 -2.47
C LYS A 35 -13.63 -2.79 -1.38
N HIS A 36 -13.01 -3.75 -0.72
CA HIS A 36 -11.89 -3.44 0.19
C HIS A 36 -10.80 -2.71 -0.58
N VAL A 37 -10.31 -1.61 -0.03
CA VAL A 37 -9.20 -0.85 -0.61
C VAL A 37 -8.01 -0.96 0.32
N MET A 38 -6.84 -1.24 -0.27
CA MET A 38 -5.55 -1.15 0.41
C MET A 38 -4.69 -0.10 -0.29
N ILE A 39 -4.12 0.81 0.48
CA ILE A 39 -3.17 1.81 -0.03
C ILE A 39 -1.83 1.58 0.65
N PHE A 40 -0.80 1.29 -0.14
CA PHE A 40 0.59 1.34 0.31
C PHE A 40 1.15 2.76 0.14
N TYR A 41 1.57 3.37 1.24
CA TYR A 41 2.28 4.65 1.22
C TYR A 41 3.77 4.36 1.20
N TYR A 42 4.40 4.52 0.04
CA TYR A 42 5.83 4.29 -0.10
C TYR A 42 6.63 5.53 0.29
N ALA A 43 7.60 5.36 1.19
CA ALA A 43 8.44 6.45 1.65
C ALA A 43 9.40 6.85 0.52
N VAL A 44 9.34 8.13 0.12
CA VAL A 44 10.29 8.71 -0.85
C VAL A 44 11.25 9.62 -0.10
N ASN A 45 12.54 9.34 -0.16
CA ASN A 45 13.56 10.17 0.48
C ASN A 45 13.87 11.43 -0.33
N ILE A 46 14.71 12.32 0.22
CA ILE A 46 15.13 13.58 -0.42
C ILE A 46 15.79 13.41 -1.79
N TYR A 47 16.27 12.21 -2.13
CA TYR A 47 16.89 11.89 -3.41
C TYR A 47 15.88 11.26 -4.40
N GLY A 48 14.58 11.24 -4.07
CA GLY A 48 13.56 10.62 -4.90
C GLY A 48 13.60 9.09 -4.89
N ARG A 49 14.24 8.46 -3.90
CA ARG A 49 14.40 7.00 -3.82
C ARG A 49 13.49 6.40 -2.76
N THR A 50 13.09 5.15 -2.98
CA THR A 50 12.30 4.34 -2.05
C THR A 50 12.98 3.00 -1.80
N SER A 51 12.77 2.42 -0.62
CA SER A 51 13.20 1.07 -0.27
C SER A 51 11.98 0.18 -0.16
N ILE A 52 11.92 -0.87 -0.99
CA ILE A 52 10.78 -1.81 -0.98
C ILE A 52 10.84 -2.67 0.30
N PRO A 53 9.73 -2.84 1.04
CA PRO A 53 9.68 -3.71 2.21
C PRO A 53 10.10 -5.14 1.89
N ALA A 54 10.85 -5.76 2.81
CA ALA A 54 11.27 -7.14 2.66
C ALA A 54 10.06 -8.08 2.52
N GLY A 55 10.10 -8.94 1.50
CA GLY A 55 9.02 -9.88 1.20
C GLY A 55 7.90 -9.32 0.32
N LEU A 56 7.89 -8.02 -0.01
CA LEU A 56 6.92 -7.47 -0.94
C LEU A 56 7.36 -7.69 -2.39
N ASN A 57 6.65 -8.57 -3.09
CA ASN A 57 6.61 -8.58 -4.55
C ASN A 57 5.27 -7.95 -4.97
N ALA A 58 5.28 -6.64 -5.22
CA ALA A 58 4.07 -5.88 -5.48
C ALA A 58 3.21 -6.45 -6.65
N PRO A 59 3.79 -6.82 -7.81
CA PRO A 59 3.04 -7.52 -8.86
C PRO A 59 2.28 -8.76 -8.39
N ASN A 60 2.99 -9.69 -7.73
CA ASN A 60 2.37 -10.95 -7.29
C ASN A 60 1.34 -10.71 -6.17
N PHE A 61 1.59 -9.74 -5.31
CA PHE A 61 0.68 -9.37 -4.23
C PHE A 61 -0.63 -8.79 -4.78
N VAL A 62 -0.53 -7.89 -5.77
CA VAL A 62 -1.71 -7.35 -6.48
C VAL A 62 -2.50 -8.47 -7.12
N GLU A 63 -1.83 -9.37 -7.86
CA GLU A 63 -2.48 -10.48 -8.54
C GLU A 63 -3.19 -11.43 -7.56
N LYS A 64 -2.54 -11.77 -6.44
CA LYS A 64 -3.09 -12.64 -5.38
C LYS A 64 -4.41 -12.11 -4.80
N HIS A 65 -4.54 -10.79 -4.67
CA HIS A 65 -5.67 -10.15 -4.00
C HIS A 65 -6.64 -9.44 -4.95
N LYS A 66 -6.43 -9.54 -6.27
CA LYS A 66 -7.15 -8.74 -7.28
C LYS A 66 -8.66 -8.87 -7.22
N ASP A 67 -9.20 -10.00 -6.76
CA ASP A 67 -10.64 -10.25 -6.70
C ASP A 67 -11.28 -9.75 -5.39
N THR A 68 -10.48 -9.61 -4.33
CA THR A 68 -10.96 -9.28 -2.97
C THR A 68 -10.63 -7.86 -2.53
N ILE A 69 -9.50 -7.31 -2.99
CA ILE A 69 -8.97 -6.03 -2.55
C ILE A 69 -8.50 -5.21 -3.75
N ASP A 70 -8.92 -3.96 -3.80
CA ASP A 70 -8.32 -2.96 -4.68
C ASP A 70 -7.06 -2.37 -4.05
N ILE A 71 -5.91 -2.72 -4.60
CA ILE A 71 -4.60 -2.26 -4.13
C ILE A 71 -4.12 -1.06 -4.95
N TYR A 72 -3.68 -0.02 -4.23
CA TYR A 72 -3.09 1.21 -4.75
C TYR A 72 -1.77 1.53 -4.07
N PHE A 73 -0.96 2.34 -4.74
CA PHE A 73 0.33 2.82 -4.25
C PHE A 73 0.35 4.34 -4.27
N ARG A 74 0.84 4.96 -3.20
CA ARG A 74 0.89 6.42 -3.10
C ARG A 74 2.23 6.86 -2.53
N PRO A 75 2.91 7.85 -3.13
CA PRO A 75 4.10 8.41 -2.51
C PRO A 75 3.70 9.16 -1.24
N TRP A 76 4.50 9.05 -0.19
CA TRP A 76 4.48 10.01 0.90
C TRP A 76 5.88 10.54 1.14
N GLN A 77 5.99 11.86 1.31
CA GLN A 77 7.25 12.49 1.67
C GLN A 77 7.51 12.21 3.15
N ALA A 78 8.36 11.23 3.42
CA ALA A 78 8.99 11.12 4.72
C ALA A 78 9.86 12.37 4.90
N GLY A 79 9.56 13.19 5.91
CA GLY A 79 10.41 14.35 6.25
C GLY A 79 11.86 13.92 6.54
N SER A 80 12.75 14.88 6.79
CA SER A 80 14.17 14.61 7.11
C SER A 80 14.39 13.69 8.32
N SER A 81 13.40 13.57 9.21
CA SER A 81 13.34 12.64 10.35
C SER A 81 12.34 11.49 10.16
N GLY A 82 11.66 11.43 9.02
CA GLY A 82 10.56 10.51 8.75
C GLY A 82 11.03 9.08 8.55
N GLY A 83 10.30 8.13 9.14
CA GLY A 83 10.57 6.70 9.04
C GLY A 83 10.78 6.28 7.57
N LYS A 84 11.81 5.46 7.33
CA LYS A 84 12.13 4.91 6.01
C LYS A 84 11.15 3.82 5.57
N GLU A 85 10.13 3.57 6.39
CA GLU A 85 9.24 2.43 6.25
C GLU A 85 8.05 2.81 5.39
N TRP A 86 7.59 1.87 4.58
CA TRP A 86 6.30 2.02 3.92
C TRP A 86 5.21 1.95 5.00
N LEU A 87 4.16 2.72 4.82
CA LEU A 87 2.96 2.62 5.62
C LEU A 87 1.87 1.96 4.77
N TRP A 88 0.80 1.54 5.41
CA TRP A 88 -0.37 1.05 4.70
C TRP A 88 -1.67 1.46 5.40
N SER A 89 -2.75 1.51 4.65
CA SER A 89 -4.10 1.71 5.16
C SER A 89 -5.07 0.75 4.47
N PHE A 90 -6.10 0.34 5.22
CA PHE A 90 -7.26 -0.38 4.71
C PHE A 90 -8.51 0.46 4.87
N PHE A 91 -9.35 0.45 3.83
CA PHE A 91 -10.63 1.16 3.79
C PHE A 91 -11.73 0.22 3.29
N TYR A 92 -12.89 0.25 3.95
CA TYR A 92 -14.11 -0.39 3.46
C TYR A 92 -15.34 0.24 4.12
N LYS A 93 -16.25 0.81 3.32
CA LYS A 93 -17.42 1.56 3.81
C LYS A 93 -17.00 2.64 4.82
N ASP A 94 -17.58 2.61 6.02
CA ASP A 94 -17.31 3.51 7.14
C ASP A 94 -16.11 3.08 8.01
N TYR A 95 -15.46 1.97 7.67
CA TYR A 95 -14.36 1.40 8.43
C TYR A 95 -13.00 1.71 7.79
N TYR A 96 -12.04 2.09 8.64
CA TYR A 96 -10.64 2.24 8.23
C TYR A 96 -9.66 1.81 9.33
N VAL A 97 -8.50 1.30 8.92
CA VAL A 97 -7.34 1.05 9.80
C VAL A 97 -6.07 1.47 9.08
N ASN A 98 -5.16 2.06 9.84
CA ASN A 98 -3.86 2.50 9.35
C ASN A 98 -2.75 1.74 10.08
N HIS A 99 -1.63 1.56 9.40
CA HIS A 99 -0.40 1.08 9.99
C HIS A 99 0.01 2.01 11.15
N VAL A 100 0.15 1.42 12.33
CA VAL A 100 0.73 2.10 13.50
C VAL A 100 2.12 1.53 13.70
N ALA A 101 3.15 2.28 13.31
CA ALA A 101 4.54 1.86 13.49
C ALA A 101 4.83 1.65 14.98
N ASN A 102 4.98 0.40 15.40
CA ASN A 102 5.32 0.07 16.79
C ASN A 102 6.83 -0.11 16.93
N TRP A 103 7.52 0.99 17.25
CA TRP A 103 8.98 1.06 17.40
C TRP A 103 9.55 0.18 18.53
N ALA A 104 8.70 -0.38 19.41
CA ALA A 104 9.10 -1.16 20.58
C ALA A 104 9.04 -2.69 20.36
N GLY A 105 8.50 -3.17 19.24
CA GLY A 105 8.40 -4.59 18.92
C GLY A 105 9.56 -5.05 18.04
N SER A 106 9.99 -6.30 18.21
CA SER A 106 10.79 -6.97 17.17
C SER A 106 10.10 -6.74 15.84
N HIS A 107 10.86 -6.38 14.80
CA HIS A 107 10.32 -6.18 13.46
C HIS A 107 9.66 -7.49 13.01
N LYS A 108 8.38 -7.69 13.33
CA LYS A 108 7.54 -8.64 12.61
C LYS A 108 7.76 -8.31 11.14
N LYS A 109 7.94 -9.33 10.32
CA LYS A 109 8.22 -9.14 8.89
C LYS A 109 7.06 -8.33 8.32
N TYR A 110 7.27 -7.09 7.90
CA TYR A 110 6.23 -6.14 7.45
C TYR A 110 5.07 -6.78 6.66
N MET A 111 5.40 -7.65 5.69
CA MET A 111 4.39 -8.33 4.88
C MET A 111 3.55 -9.36 5.64
N GLN A 112 4.08 -9.96 6.70
CA GLN A 112 3.30 -10.82 7.60
C GLN A 112 2.19 -10.02 8.29
N GLU A 113 2.49 -8.82 8.78
CA GLU A 113 1.47 -7.96 9.43
C GLU A 113 0.40 -7.51 8.44
N VAL A 114 0.80 -7.18 7.22
CA VAL A 114 -0.12 -6.89 6.12
C VAL A 114 -1.08 -8.06 5.87
N GLU A 115 -0.54 -9.28 5.73
CA GLU A 115 -1.32 -10.49 5.43
C GLU A 115 -2.23 -10.89 6.60
N GLU A 116 -1.76 -10.80 7.85
CA GLU A 116 -2.56 -11.02 9.06
C GLU A 116 -3.72 -10.02 9.13
N THR A 117 -3.46 -8.75 8.79
CA THR A 117 -4.49 -7.71 8.73
C THR A 117 -5.52 -8.03 7.65
N ILE A 118 -5.09 -8.36 6.43
CA ILE A 118 -6.00 -8.76 5.35
C ILE A 118 -6.90 -9.92 5.77
N ALA A 119 -6.31 -10.99 6.31
CA ALA A 119 -7.04 -12.17 6.71
C ALA A 119 -8.12 -11.85 7.75
N LYS A 120 -7.78 -11.03 8.75
CA LYS A 120 -8.74 -10.60 9.77
C LYS A 120 -9.88 -9.77 9.15
N PHE A 121 -9.56 -8.85 8.25
CA PHE A 121 -10.54 -7.95 7.66
C PHE A 121 -11.56 -8.66 6.78
N LEU A 122 -11.09 -9.56 5.92
CA LEU A 122 -11.97 -10.31 5.03
C LEU A 122 -12.95 -11.20 5.80
N VAL A 123 -12.60 -11.61 7.02
CA VAL A 123 -13.49 -12.35 7.94
C VAL A 123 -14.46 -11.41 8.65
N ASP A 124 -13.96 -10.33 9.26
CA ASP A 124 -14.76 -9.40 10.06
C ASP A 124 -15.75 -8.58 9.21
N LYS A 125 -15.40 -8.34 7.94
CA LYS A 125 -16.11 -7.48 7.00
C LYS A 125 -16.16 -8.13 5.61
N PRO A 126 -16.93 -9.20 5.39
CA PRO A 126 -17.04 -9.80 4.07
C PRO A 126 -17.60 -8.80 3.05
N LEU A 127 -17.22 -8.98 1.77
CA LEU A 127 -17.88 -8.30 0.66
C LEU A 127 -19.36 -8.72 0.67
N SER A 128 -20.25 -7.75 0.84
CA SER A 128 -21.70 -7.94 0.94
C SER A 128 -22.38 -7.63 -0.38
#